data_AF-A0A960IHW8-F1
#
_entry.id   AF-A0A960IHW8-F1
#
_cell.length_a   1.000
_cell.length_b   1.000
_cell.length_c   1.000
_cell.angle_alpha   90.00
_cell.angle_beta   90.00
_cell.angle_gamma   90.00
#
_symmetry.space_group_name_H-M   'P 1'
#
loop_
_entity.id
_entity.type
_entity.pdbx_description
1 polymer ?
#
loop_
_entity_poly.entity_id
_entity_poly.type
_entity_poly.pdbx_seq_one_letter_code
_entity_poly.pdbx_strand_id
1 'polypeptide(L)'
;MTIYSPGDELRLALINIIVFIFVFGVVSLWRHRIPGLALARSIRGAFYLTRYSWALEYYGLRRTETKSHVEALRADLGAVDPKGIDATLRGLGPPRTLAAEVTSGTLRPTWLRGLVWVWAAWVFALAISGLVTDAFLGGFEAVAAQGDQANWSGWGLKAAATMGDNGRAEWVEGGGAALLLLPLGAFVLGTRPWRLLSHSKPGSETPPGL
;
A
#
# COMPACT_ATOMS: atom_id res chain seq x y z
N MET A 1 -19.13 -36.32 -1.83
CA MET A 1 -19.33 -34.91 -2.22
C MET A 1 -18.83 -34.07 -1.05
N THR A 2 -17.61 -33.56 -1.14
CA THR A 2 -16.93 -32.90 -0.02
C THR A 2 -17.42 -31.46 0.03
N ILE A 3 -18.22 -31.14 1.05
CA ILE A 3 -18.77 -29.81 1.26
C ILE A 3 -17.60 -28.92 1.70
N TYR A 4 -17.05 -28.14 0.78
CA TYR A 4 -16.04 -27.13 1.10
C TYR A 4 -16.69 -26.07 1.98
N SER A 5 -16.15 -25.87 3.18
CA SER A 5 -16.63 -24.84 4.09
C SER A 5 -16.17 -23.48 3.57
N PRO A 6 -17.08 -22.51 3.33
CA PRO A 6 -16.70 -21.17 2.84
C PRO A 6 -15.70 -20.44 3.75
N GLY A 7 -15.60 -20.83 5.04
CA GLY A 7 -14.60 -20.31 5.97
C GLY A 7 -13.15 -20.69 5.62
N ASP A 8 -12.92 -21.80 4.91
CA ASP A 8 -11.57 -22.25 4.56
C ASP A 8 -10.98 -21.44 3.41
N GLU A 9 -11.82 -21.01 2.45
CA GLU A 9 -11.37 -20.15 1.35
C GLU A 9 -10.93 -18.77 1.83
N LEU A 10 -11.67 -18.18 2.77
CA LEU A 10 -11.36 -16.87 3.34
C LEU A 10 -10.04 -16.90 4.14
N ARG A 11 -9.82 -17.99 4.89
CA ARG A 11 -8.55 -18.25 5.59
C ARG A 11 -7.38 -18.42 4.61
N LEU A 12 -7.57 -19.21 3.55
CA LEU A 12 -6.56 -19.41 2.51
C LEU A 12 -6.24 -18.09 1.78
N ALA A 13 -7.24 -17.26 1.48
CA ALA A 13 -7.05 -15.96 0.85
C ALA A 13 -6.23 -15.00 1.75
N LEU A 14 -6.57 -14.93 3.05
CA LEU A 14 -5.82 -14.14 4.03
C LEU A 14 -4.36 -14.60 4.15
N ILE A 15 -4.12 -15.91 4.24
CA ILE A 15 -2.78 -16.49 4.30
C ILE A 15 -2.01 -16.12 3.03
N ASN A 16 -2.61 -16.27 1.85
CA ASN A 16 -1.98 -15.94 0.58
C ASN A 16 -1.60 -14.45 0.49
N ILE A 17 -2.47 -13.55 0.97
CA ILE A 17 -2.18 -12.11 1.02
C ILE A 17 -0.99 -11.82 1.95
N ILE A 18 -0.98 -12.40 3.15
CA ILE A 18 0.11 -12.21 4.12
C ILE A 18 1.42 -12.73 3.56
N VAL A 19 1.41 -13.93 2.97
CA VAL A 19 2.58 -14.53 2.32
C VAL A 19 3.07 -13.65 1.18
N PHE A 20 2.17 -13.13 0.35
CA PHE A 20 2.54 -12.25 -0.76
C PHE A 20 3.21 -10.96 -0.26
N ILE A 21 2.64 -10.29 0.74
CA ILE A 21 3.22 -9.08 1.35
C ILE A 21 4.60 -9.39 1.94
N PHE A 22 4.73 -10.51 2.64
CA PHE A 22 5.98 -10.93 3.26
C PHE A 22 7.06 -11.23 2.21
N VAL A 23 6.74 -12.06 1.21
CA VAL A 23 7.65 -12.41 0.11
C VAL A 23 8.09 -11.16 -0.65
N PHE A 24 7.15 -10.27 -0.99
CA PHE A 24 7.47 -9.03 -1.70
C PHE A 24 8.38 -8.12 -0.85
N GLY A 25 8.09 -7.98 0.44
CA GLY A 25 8.93 -7.23 1.38
C GLY A 25 10.35 -7.80 1.48
N VAL A 26 10.48 -9.12 1.62
CA VAL A 26 11.76 -9.83 1.70
C VAL A 26 12.55 -9.68 0.40
N VAL A 27 11.94 -9.91 -0.77
CA VAL A 27 12.59 -9.75 -2.09
C VAL A 27 13.05 -8.31 -2.29
N SER A 28 12.23 -7.33 -1.92
CA SER A 28 12.58 -5.91 -2.01
C SER A 28 13.80 -5.57 -1.13
N LEU A 29 13.83 -6.08 0.10
CA LEU A 29 14.98 -5.92 1.02
C LEU A 29 16.24 -6.60 0.47
N TRP A 30 16.11 -7.81 -0.07
CA TRP A 30 17.24 -8.57 -0.61
C TRP A 30 17.92 -7.85 -1.77
N ARG A 31 17.14 -7.21 -2.64
CA ARG A 31 17.64 -6.44 -3.79
C ARG A 31 18.52 -5.25 -3.39
N HIS A 32 18.27 -4.66 -2.22
CA HIS A 32 18.98 -3.49 -1.69
C HIS A 32 20.11 -3.85 -0.71
N ARG A 33 20.43 -5.14 -0.55
CA ARG A 33 21.48 -5.59 0.36
C ARG A 33 22.86 -5.14 -0.10
N ILE A 34 23.57 -4.39 0.74
CA ILE A 34 24.97 -4.01 0.46
C ILE A 34 25.86 -5.25 0.69
N PRO A 35 26.58 -5.76 -0.33
CA PRO A 35 27.49 -6.89 -0.16
C PRO A 35 28.65 -6.52 0.76
N GLY A 36 29.15 -7.48 1.56
CA GLY A 36 30.31 -7.27 2.45
C GLY A 36 30.01 -6.83 3.89
N LEU A 37 28.74 -6.61 4.25
CA LEU A 37 28.36 -6.21 5.61
C LEU A 37 27.72 -7.32 6.43
N ALA A 38 27.96 -7.28 7.75
CA ALA A 38 27.22 -8.08 8.72
C ALA A 38 25.71 -7.89 8.55
N LEU A 39 24.94 -8.98 8.69
CA LEU A 39 23.51 -9.03 8.31
C LEU A 39 22.71 -7.84 8.84
N ALA A 40 22.82 -7.54 10.14
CA ALA A 40 22.10 -6.43 10.78
C ALA A 40 22.44 -5.03 10.21
N ARG A 41 23.72 -4.79 9.87
CA ARG A 41 24.16 -3.51 9.28
C ARG A 41 23.77 -3.41 7.81
N SER A 42 23.84 -4.54 7.10
CA SER A 42 23.36 -4.64 5.72
C SER A 42 21.86 -4.34 5.60
N ILE A 43 21.06 -4.77 6.59
CA ILE A 43 19.62 -4.48 6.67
C ILE A 43 19.37 -3.00 6.92
N ARG A 44 20.11 -2.34 7.83
CA ARG A 44 19.96 -0.89 8.05
C ARG A 44 20.30 -0.07 6.81
N GLY A 45 21.41 -0.38 6.15
CA GLY A 45 21.79 0.28 4.89
C GLY A 45 20.73 0.06 3.80
N ALA A 46 20.24 -1.17 3.64
CA ALA A 46 19.17 -1.49 2.70
C ALA A 46 17.88 -0.72 2.99
N PHE A 47 17.51 -0.57 4.27
CA PHE A 47 16.34 0.17 4.69
C PHE A 47 16.49 1.68 4.45
N TYR A 48 17.67 2.23 4.68
CA TYR A 48 17.99 3.62 4.35
C TYR A 48 17.87 3.86 2.84
N LEU A 49 18.48 3.02 2.01
CA LEU A 49 18.40 3.09 0.55
C LEU A 49 16.97 2.97 0.03
N THR A 50 16.15 2.09 0.64
CA THR A 50 14.73 1.94 0.30
C THR A 50 13.93 3.20 0.64
N ARG A 51 14.17 3.81 1.81
CA ARG A 51 13.53 5.07 2.18
C ARG A 51 13.97 6.23 1.29
N TYR A 52 15.25 6.25 0.90
CA TYR A 52 15.80 7.23 0.00
C TYR A 52 15.22 7.09 -1.42
N SER A 53 15.13 5.88 -1.97
CA SER A 53 14.54 5.64 -3.28
C SER A 53 13.06 6.08 -3.34
N TRP A 54 12.29 5.77 -2.30
CA TRP A 54 10.91 6.25 -2.16
C TRP A 54 10.82 7.77 -2.03
N ALA A 55 11.80 8.40 -1.36
CA ALA A 55 11.86 9.86 -1.26
C ALA A 55 12.18 10.51 -2.62
N LEU A 56 13.10 9.96 -3.40
CA LEU A 56 13.41 10.43 -4.75
C LEU A 56 12.20 10.27 -5.70
N GLU A 57 11.52 9.12 -5.66
CA GLU A 57 10.27 8.94 -6.41
C GLU A 57 9.19 9.93 -5.98
N TYR A 58 9.13 10.26 -4.69
CA TYR A 58 8.19 11.24 -4.15
C TYR A 58 8.47 12.67 -4.65
N TYR A 59 9.74 13.02 -4.89
CA TYR A 59 10.13 14.25 -5.56
C TYR A 59 10.09 14.15 -7.10
N GLY A 60 9.56 13.05 -7.64
CA GLY A 60 9.21 12.97 -9.06
C GLY A 60 10.35 12.59 -10.00
N LEU A 61 11.47 12.06 -9.48
CA LEU A 61 12.51 11.50 -10.34
C LEU A 61 12.00 10.30 -11.13
N ARG A 62 12.50 10.17 -12.36
CA ARG A 62 12.21 8.99 -13.19
C ARG A 62 12.85 7.76 -12.55
N ARG A 63 12.26 6.59 -12.77
CA ARG A 63 12.76 5.31 -12.24
C ARG A 63 14.24 5.07 -12.58
N THR A 64 14.70 5.49 -13.75
CA THR A 64 16.10 5.40 -14.18
C THR A 64 17.02 6.31 -13.37
N GLU A 65 16.60 7.56 -13.12
CA GLU A 65 17.33 8.54 -12.31
C GLU A 65 17.38 8.09 -10.86
N THR A 66 16.24 7.68 -10.28
CA THR A 66 16.18 7.11 -8.93
C THR A 66 17.15 5.94 -8.80
N LYS A 67 17.14 5.00 -9.75
CA LYS A 67 18.05 3.86 -9.73
C LYS A 67 19.51 4.31 -9.77
N SER A 68 19.85 5.31 -10.58
CA SER A 68 21.22 5.83 -10.66
C SER A 68 21.69 6.46 -9.36
N HIS A 69 20.85 7.28 -8.71
CA HIS A 69 21.19 7.90 -7.42
C HIS A 69 21.28 6.88 -6.28
N VAL A 70 20.39 5.89 -6.28
CA VAL A 70 20.42 4.80 -5.29
C VAL A 70 21.67 3.94 -5.47
N GLU A 71 22.07 3.64 -6.69
CA GLU A 71 23.27 2.84 -6.97
C GLU A 71 24.55 3.61 -6.66
N ALA A 72 24.60 4.92 -6.95
CA ALA A 72 25.71 5.78 -6.53
C ALA A 72 25.87 5.79 -5.00
N LEU A 73 24.78 6.05 -4.27
CA LEU A 73 24.81 6.03 -2.80
C LEU A 73 25.13 4.64 -2.24
N ARG A 74 24.69 3.58 -2.90
CA ARG A 74 25.03 2.20 -2.53
C ARG A 74 26.52 1.93 -2.71
N ALA A 75 27.12 2.41 -3.79
CA ALA A 75 28.56 2.28 -4.04
C ALA A 75 29.36 3.05 -2.97
N ASP A 76 28.95 4.28 -2.65
CA ASP A 76 29.57 5.09 -1.60
C ASP A 76 29.50 4.38 -0.24
N LEU A 77 28.33 3.85 0.14
CA LEU A 77 28.18 3.07 1.37
C LEU A 77 28.95 1.74 1.35
N GLY A 78 29.16 1.15 0.17
CA GLY A 78 29.97 -0.06 0.00
C GLY A 78 31.47 0.19 0.16
N ALA A 79 31.92 1.43 -0.07
CA ALA A 79 33.31 1.84 0.12
C ALA A 79 33.63 2.21 1.58
N VAL A 80 32.62 2.40 2.43
CA VAL A 80 32.78 2.74 3.85
C VAL A 80 33.16 1.49 4.66
N ASP A 81 34.12 1.64 5.58
CA ASP A 81 34.47 0.57 6.51
C ASP A 81 33.22 0.09 7.28
N PRO A 82 32.98 -1.24 7.41
CA PRO A 82 31.78 -1.76 8.07
C PRO A 82 31.53 -1.24 9.49
N LYS A 83 32.56 -0.76 10.21
CA LYS A 83 32.42 -0.16 11.55
C LYS A 83 31.96 1.30 11.51
N GLY A 84 32.18 2.00 10.40
CA GLY A 84 31.85 3.42 10.19
C GLY A 84 30.45 3.69 9.63
N ILE A 85 29.73 2.67 9.14
CA ILE A 85 28.44 2.86 8.44
C ILE A 85 27.39 3.58 9.27
N ASP A 86 27.25 3.27 10.55
CA ASP A 86 26.27 3.96 11.40
C ASP A 86 26.63 5.44 11.63
N ALA A 87 27.91 5.81 11.55
CA ALA A 87 28.35 7.20 11.60
C ALA A 87 28.07 7.90 10.26
N THR A 88 28.38 7.25 9.14
CA THR A 88 28.10 7.76 7.79
C THR A 88 26.62 7.99 7.56
N LEU A 89 25.76 7.02 7.91
CA LEU A 89 24.30 7.16 7.79
C LEU A 89 23.74 8.30 8.65
N ARG A 90 24.32 8.56 9.82
CA ARG A 90 23.95 9.72 10.64
C ARG A 90 24.42 11.03 10.03
N GLY A 91 25.60 11.05 9.40
CA GLY A 91 26.12 12.22 8.69
C GLY A 91 25.30 12.60 7.45
N LEU A 92 24.76 11.61 6.74
CA LEU A 92 23.85 11.82 5.60
C LEU A 92 22.48 12.40 6.01
N GLY A 93 22.14 12.34 7.30
CA GLY A 93 20.88 12.84 7.82
C GLY A 93 19.64 12.03 7.40
N PRO A 94 18.43 12.60 7.50
CA PRO A 94 17.22 11.93 7.08
C PRO A 94 17.18 11.67 5.55
N PRO A 95 16.72 10.51 5.08
CA PRO A 95 16.69 10.21 3.64
C PRO A 95 15.79 11.17 2.85
N ARG A 96 14.80 11.80 3.51
CA ARG A 96 13.93 12.81 2.89
C ARG A 96 14.61 14.15 2.64
N THR A 97 15.55 14.57 3.49
CA THR A 97 16.27 15.84 3.31
C THR A 97 17.30 15.68 2.21
N LEU A 98 18.05 14.58 2.24
CA LEU A 98 18.99 14.23 1.17
C LEU A 98 18.29 14.17 -0.20
N ALA A 99 17.13 13.53 -0.27
CA ALA A 99 16.36 13.49 -1.51
C ALA A 99 15.80 14.87 -1.90
N ALA A 100 15.46 15.75 -0.96
CA ALA A 100 15.01 17.11 -1.29
C ALA A 100 16.15 17.94 -1.91
N GLU A 101 17.36 17.82 -1.36
CA GLU A 101 18.56 18.50 -1.83
C GLU A 101 18.90 18.09 -3.27
N VAL A 102 18.84 16.79 -3.57
CA VAL A 102 19.14 16.26 -4.92
C VAL A 102 18.10 16.68 -5.96
N THR A 103 16.85 16.91 -5.55
CA THR A 103 15.72 17.09 -6.47
C THR A 103 15.21 18.53 -6.55
N SER A 104 15.93 19.46 -5.91
CA SER A 104 15.55 20.88 -5.78
C SER A 104 14.13 21.10 -5.20
N GLY A 105 13.60 20.11 -4.47
CA GLY A 105 12.26 20.19 -3.85
C GLY A 105 11.07 20.10 -4.80
N THR A 106 11.26 19.77 -6.08
CA THR A 106 10.13 19.60 -7.01
C THR A 106 9.26 18.40 -6.62
N LEU A 107 7.94 18.55 -6.61
CA LEU A 107 6.99 17.50 -6.20
C LEU A 107 6.11 17.13 -7.39
N ARG A 108 6.23 15.91 -7.91
CA ARG A 108 5.35 15.43 -8.99
C ARG A 108 4.24 14.50 -8.47
N PRO A 109 3.03 14.52 -9.05
CA PRO A 109 2.03 13.51 -8.77
C PRO A 109 2.52 12.14 -9.26
N THR A 110 2.38 11.12 -8.41
CA THR A 110 2.85 9.76 -8.70
C THR A 110 1.67 8.81 -8.90
N TRP A 111 1.34 8.51 -10.15
CA TRP A 111 0.26 7.58 -10.51
C TRP A 111 0.47 6.16 -9.93
N LEU A 112 1.72 5.69 -9.92
CA LEU A 112 2.12 4.42 -9.30
C LEU A 112 1.76 4.37 -7.81
N ARG A 113 1.91 5.48 -7.09
CA ARG A 113 1.53 5.56 -5.68
C ARG A 113 0.01 5.50 -5.52
N GLY A 114 -0.73 6.15 -6.40
CA GLY A 114 -2.18 6.00 -6.50
C GLY A 114 -2.59 4.53 -6.66
N LEU A 115 -1.94 3.79 -7.56
CA LEU A 115 -2.22 2.38 -7.80
C LEU A 115 -1.95 1.50 -6.58
N VAL A 116 -0.87 1.76 -5.82
CA VAL A 116 -0.60 1.06 -4.55
C VAL A 116 -1.71 1.31 -3.54
N TRP A 117 -2.20 2.55 -3.42
CA TRP A 117 -3.32 2.88 -2.53
C TRP A 117 -4.64 2.25 -2.99
N VAL A 118 -4.89 2.15 -4.30
CA VAL A 118 -6.03 1.40 -4.86
C VAL A 118 -5.98 -0.05 -4.41
N TRP A 119 -4.83 -0.71 -4.59
CA TRP A 119 -4.68 -2.11 -4.20
C TRP A 119 -4.86 -2.30 -2.70
N ALA A 120 -4.25 -1.45 -1.88
CA ALA A 120 -4.42 -1.51 -0.43
C ALA A 120 -5.88 -1.31 0.00
N ALA A 121 -6.57 -0.35 -0.62
CA ALA A 121 -7.98 -0.09 -0.38
C ALA A 121 -8.87 -1.25 -0.84
N TRP A 122 -8.56 -1.88 -1.98
CA TRP A 122 -9.26 -3.06 -2.48
C TRP A 122 -9.15 -4.23 -1.50
N VAL A 123 -7.93 -4.55 -1.06
CA VAL A 123 -7.69 -5.62 -0.09
C VAL A 123 -8.41 -5.32 1.23
N PHE A 124 -8.35 -4.09 1.70
CA PHE A 124 -9.05 -3.66 2.91
C PHE A 124 -10.58 -3.78 2.76
N ALA A 125 -11.13 -3.32 1.65
CA ALA A 125 -12.57 -3.37 1.38
C ALA A 125 -13.07 -4.82 1.28
N LEU A 126 -12.31 -5.72 0.64
CA LEU A 126 -12.63 -7.15 0.59
C LEU A 126 -12.56 -7.80 1.98
N ALA A 127 -11.54 -7.47 2.77
CA ALA A 127 -11.40 -8.00 4.13
C ALA A 127 -12.57 -7.57 5.03
N ILE A 128 -12.94 -6.29 5.01
CA ILE A 128 -14.09 -5.77 5.76
C ILE A 128 -15.39 -6.38 5.26
N SER A 129 -15.58 -6.49 3.93
CA SER A 129 -16.76 -7.13 3.36
C SER A 129 -16.88 -8.59 3.82
N GLY A 130 -15.78 -9.34 3.84
CA GLY A 130 -15.75 -10.71 4.34
C GLY A 130 -16.16 -10.81 5.81
N LEU A 131 -15.60 -9.96 6.67
CA LEU A 131 -15.95 -9.93 8.10
C LEU A 131 -17.42 -9.57 8.34
N VAL A 132 -17.95 -8.60 7.60
CA VAL A 132 -19.34 -8.18 7.72
C VAL A 132 -20.29 -9.27 7.22
N THR A 133 -19.99 -9.91 6.09
CA THR A 133 -20.79 -11.03 5.57
C THR A 133 -20.78 -12.20 6.55
N ASP A 134 -19.63 -12.55 7.14
CA ASP A 134 -19.52 -13.64 8.12
C ASP A 134 -20.35 -13.35 9.39
N ALA A 135 -20.27 -12.12 9.91
CA ALA A 135 -21.08 -11.68 11.04
C ALA A 135 -22.59 -11.70 10.73
N PHE A 136 -22.98 -11.29 9.51
CA PHE A 136 -24.36 -11.32 9.05
C PHE A 136 -24.89 -12.76 8.94
N LEU A 137 -24.12 -13.67 8.32
CA LEU A 137 -24.49 -15.07 8.17
C LEU A 137 -24.61 -15.76 9.53
N GLY A 138 -23.64 -15.56 10.42
CA GLY A 138 -23.69 -16.12 11.78
C GLY A 138 -24.90 -15.62 12.57
N GLY A 139 -25.30 -14.36 12.39
CA GLY A 139 -26.52 -13.82 12.99
C GLY A 139 -27.80 -14.39 12.37
N PHE A 140 -27.83 -14.50 11.03
CA PHE A 140 -28.98 -15.02 10.28
C PHE A 140 -29.23 -16.50 10.56
N GLU A 141 -28.20 -17.34 10.49
CA GLU A 141 -28.30 -18.79 10.75
C GLU A 141 -28.73 -19.10 12.19
N ALA A 142 -28.46 -18.20 13.15
CA ALA A 142 -28.87 -18.38 14.54
C ALA A 142 -30.37 -18.16 14.77
N VAL A 143 -31.08 -17.49 13.85
CA VAL A 143 -32.49 -17.07 14.06
C VAL A 143 -33.44 -17.43 12.93
N ALA A 144 -32.94 -17.71 11.73
CA ALA A 144 -33.74 -17.94 10.54
C ALA A 144 -34.36 -19.34 10.51
N ALA A 145 -35.62 -19.43 10.09
CA ALA A 145 -36.27 -20.68 9.75
C ALA A 145 -35.99 -21.06 8.28
N GLN A 146 -36.27 -22.32 7.93
CA GLN A 146 -36.11 -22.82 6.57
C GLN A 146 -36.97 -22.01 5.59
N GLY A 147 -36.37 -21.55 4.49
CA GLY A 147 -37.04 -20.70 3.49
C GLY A 147 -37.07 -19.20 3.81
N ASP A 148 -36.59 -18.78 4.99
CA ASP A 148 -36.45 -17.36 5.31
C ASP A 148 -35.38 -16.71 4.42
N GLN A 149 -35.61 -15.43 4.14
CA GLN A 149 -34.69 -14.58 3.41
C GLN A 149 -34.37 -13.34 4.23
N ALA A 150 -33.09 -13.00 4.33
CA ALA A 150 -32.65 -11.75 4.93
C ALA A 150 -31.79 -10.97 3.94
N ASN A 151 -32.00 -9.66 3.94
CA ASN A 151 -31.11 -8.73 3.30
C ASN A 151 -30.54 -7.75 4.33
N TRP A 152 -29.31 -7.35 4.11
CA TRP A 152 -28.66 -6.31 4.87
C TRP A 152 -27.99 -5.35 3.90
N SER A 153 -28.12 -4.06 4.22
CA SER A 153 -27.34 -3.04 3.53
C SER A 153 -26.86 -2.01 4.54
N GLY A 154 -25.58 -1.66 4.45
CA GLY A 154 -24.94 -0.73 5.38
C GLY A 154 -23.62 -0.24 4.82
N TRP A 155 -23.37 1.06 4.97
CA TRP A 155 -22.12 1.72 4.54
C TRP A 155 -21.76 1.47 3.07
N GLY A 156 -22.77 1.28 2.21
CA GLY A 156 -22.59 1.00 0.79
C GLY A 156 -22.18 -0.45 0.47
N LEU A 157 -22.21 -1.35 1.45
CA LEU A 157 -22.16 -2.80 1.28
C LEU A 157 -23.58 -3.38 1.32
N LYS A 158 -23.77 -4.50 0.65
CA LYS A 158 -25.01 -5.27 0.57
C LYS A 158 -24.68 -6.75 0.75
N ALA A 159 -25.49 -7.41 1.56
CA ALA A 159 -25.47 -8.85 1.75
C ALA A 159 -26.91 -9.37 1.63
N ALA A 160 -27.13 -10.47 0.93
CA ALA A 160 -28.41 -11.17 0.91
C ALA A 160 -28.16 -12.66 1.13
N ALA A 161 -28.98 -13.28 1.98
CA ALA A 161 -28.93 -14.71 2.26
C ALA A 161 -30.33 -15.33 2.27
N THR A 162 -30.39 -16.59 1.82
CA THR A 162 -31.57 -17.44 1.86
C THR A 162 -31.23 -18.71 2.65
N MET A 163 -32.07 -19.07 3.62
CA MET A 163 -31.86 -20.25 4.46
C MET A 163 -32.25 -21.53 3.71
N GLY A 164 -31.28 -22.40 3.49
CA GLY A 164 -31.45 -23.68 2.82
C GLY A 164 -31.98 -24.77 3.74
N ASP A 165 -32.34 -25.90 3.14
CA ASP A 165 -32.95 -27.06 3.82
C ASP A 165 -32.00 -27.78 4.79
N ASN A 166 -30.71 -27.49 4.69
CA ASN A 166 -29.64 -28.04 5.52
C ASN A 166 -29.34 -27.20 6.78
N GLY A 167 -30.13 -26.14 7.02
CA GLY A 167 -29.91 -25.21 8.14
C GLY A 167 -28.71 -24.29 7.96
N ARG A 168 -28.27 -24.07 6.70
CA ARG A 168 -27.21 -23.13 6.33
C ARG A 168 -27.68 -22.20 5.23
N ALA A 169 -27.04 -21.04 5.10
CA ALA A 169 -27.30 -20.15 3.98
C ALA A 169 -26.84 -20.77 2.65
N GLU A 170 -27.73 -20.85 1.66
CA GLU A 170 -27.46 -21.47 0.35
C GLU A 170 -26.98 -20.47 -0.70
N TRP A 171 -27.42 -19.22 -0.61
CA TRP A 171 -27.06 -18.15 -1.53
C TRP A 171 -26.54 -16.97 -0.74
N VAL A 172 -25.39 -16.43 -1.14
CA VAL A 172 -24.80 -15.24 -0.50
C VAL A 172 -24.40 -14.26 -1.59
N GLU A 173 -25.18 -13.19 -1.76
CA GLU A 173 -24.80 -12.09 -2.66
C GLU A 173 -24.11 -10.99 -1.85
N GLY A 174 -22.80 -10.84 -2.04
CA GLY A 174 -21.98 -9.80 -1.41
C GLY A 174 -21.52 -8.77 -2.43
N GLY A 175 -21.75 -7.48 -2.16
CA GLY A 175 -21.32 -6.42 -3.07
C GLY A 175 -21.63 -5.02 -2.56
N GLY A 176 -21.49 -4.02 -3.44
CA GLY A 176 -21.99 -2.67 -3.18
C GLY A 176 -21.07 -1.55 -3.65
N ALA A 177 -21.61 -0.33 -3.68
CA ALA A 177 -20.90 0.85 -4.17
C ALA A 177 -19.64 1.14 -3.36
N ALA A 178 -19.58 0.75 -2.08
CA ALA A 178 -18.39 0.94 -1.24
C ALA A 178 -17.15 0.21 -1.80
N LEU A 179 -17.32 -0.98 -2.39
CA LEU A 179 -16.22 -1.72 -3.02
C LEU A 179 -15.60 -0.97 -4.21
N LEU A 180 -16.34 -0.06 -4.83
CA LEU A 180 -15.87 0.77 -5.95
C LEU A 180 -15.41 2.16 -5.50
N LEU A 181 -16.17 2.79 -4.60
CA LEU A 181 -15.91 4.15 -4.15
C LEU A 181 -14.68 4.25 -3.24
N LEU A 182 -14.43 3.25 -2.40
CA LEU A 182 -13.29 3.24 -1.48
C LEU A 182 -11.94 3.17 -2.21
N PRO A 183 -11.71 2.25 -3.17
CA PRO A 183 -10.47 2.27 -3.94
C PRO A 183 -10.33 3.51 -4.84
N LEU A 184 -11.44 4.04 -5.38
CA LEU A 184 -11.41 5.28 -6.14
C LEU A 184 -10.99 6.47 -5.26
N GLY A 185 -11.55 6.58 -4.05
CA GLY A 185 -11.16 7.60 -3.08
C GLY A 185 -9.68 7.46 -2.66
N ALA A 186 -9.24 6.23 -2.40
CA ALA A 186 -7.84 5.95 -2.08
C ALA A 186 -6.89 6.29 -3.24
N PHE A 187 -7.31 6.07 -4.49
CA PHE A 187 -6.57 6.50 -5.67
C PHE A 187 -6.40 8.01 -5.70
N VAL A 188 -7.48 8.77 -5.54
CA VAL A 188 -7.46 10.23 -5.57
C VAL A 188 -6.57 10.77 -4.44
N LEU A 189 -6.71 10.22 -3.23
CA LEU A 189 -5.87 10.60 -2.08
C LEU A 189 -4.39 10.20 -2.29
N GLY A 190 -4.14 9.05 -2.92
CA GLY A 190 -2.80 8.53 -3.17
C GLY A 190 -2.06 9.25 -4.30
N THR A 191 -2.78 9.63 -5.36
CA THR A 191 -2.24 10.39 -6.51
C THR A 191 -2.00 11.86 -6.16
N ARG A 192 -2.71 12.40 -5.16
CA ARG A 192 -2.62 13.80 -4.70
C ARG A 192 -2.75 14.80 -5.86
N PRO A 193 -3.83 14.75 -6.65
CA PRO A 193 -3.98 15.56 -7.85
C PRO A 193 -3.91 17.07 -7.57
N TRP A 194 -4.26 17.50 -6.36
CA TRP A 194 -4.18 18.89 -5.92
C TRP A 194 -2.76 19.49 -5.98
N ARG A 195 -1.71 18.68 -6.10
CA ARG A 195 -0.33 19.19 -6.32
C ARG A 195 -0.14 19.84 -7.68
N LEU A 196 -0.94 19.45 -8.67
CA LEU A 196 -0.94 20.11 -9.97
C LEU A 196 -1.49 21.54 -9.89
N LEU A 197 -2.39 21.80 -8.93
CA LEU A 197 -3.03 23.10 -8.74
C LEU A 197 -2.13 24.11 -8.00
N SER A 198 -1.18 23.65 -7.20
CA SER A 198 -0.25 24.51 -6.46
C SER A 198 0.85 25.17 -7.32
N HIS A 199 0.96 24.82 -8.61
CA HIS A 199 1.95 25.42 -9.53
C HIS A 199 1.46 26.69 -10.24
N SER A 200 0.27 27.21 -9.92
CA SER A 200 -0.34 28.36 -10.60
C SER A 200 -0.24 29.69 -9.84
N LYS A 201 0.94 30.01 -9.26
CA LYS A 201 1.29 31.40 -8.96
C LYS A 201 2.39 31.85 -9.93
N PRO A 202 2.05 32.30 -11.14
CA PRO A 202 2.97 33.13 -11.93
C PRO A 202 3.31 34.37 -11.11
N GLY A 203 4.58 34.75 -11.13
CA GLY A 203 5.15 35.79 -10.31
C GLY A 203 4.34 37.08 -10.33
N SER A 204 4.02 37.58 -9.15
CA SER A 204 3.96 39.03 -8.95
C SER A 204 5.39 39.56 -9.09
N GLU A 205 5.88 39.63 -10.34
CA GLU A 205 6.98 40.51 -10.68
C GLU A 205 6.49 41.92 -10.43
N THR A 206 6.79 42.43 -9.23
CA THR A 206 6.76 43.86 -8.97
C THR A 206 7.79 44.47 -9.92
N PRO A 207 7.41 45.27 -10.93
CA PRO A 207 8.41 45.91 -11.78
C PRO A 207 9.30 46.79 -10.89
N PRO A 208 10.63 46.80 -11.11
CA PRO A 208 11.51 47.73 -10.40
C PRO A 208 11.01 49.15 -10.69
N GLY A 209 10.68 49.87 -9.63
CA GLY A 209 10.19 51.24 -9.70
C GLY A 209 11.16 52.14 -10.48
N LEU A 210 10.55 52.95 -11.33
CA LEU A 210 11.11 54.19 -11.89
C LEU A 210 11.19 55.27 -10.80
#